data_AF-U6M6J0-F1
#
_entry.id   AF-U6M6J0-F1
#
_cell.length_a   1.000
_cell.length_b   1.000
_cell.length_c   1.000
_cell.angle_alpha   90.00
_cell.angle_beta   90.00
_cell.angle_gamma   90.00
#
_symmetry.space_group_name_H-M   'P 1'
#
loop_
_entity.id
_entity.type
_entity.pdbx_description
1 polymer ?
#
loop_
_entity_poly.entity_id
_entity_poly.type
_entity_poly.pdbx_seq_one_letter_code
_entity_poly.pdbx_strand_id
1 'polypeptide(L)'
;MDFKGDAGSCVCVRVSSYNNPRYLGIIGYGEKETIDSAAAVAAAAAAAIKERPKARSIGLFKGTASKTTTTPQVERLTLFTIDKERTQKALEAALRVASGVHIARQLVNAPANYCTTVTLAKAAEAIAKEGGLECRILNKEEIEELGMGCYLAVAKGSMYPPLFIHLIYRSKDCPPAAAAAAAPAAAAAAPAAAGAPTTAATAAAAAAGAAGGGGGDREEGDQSSDPSYNSGSPGGTTAAATPSAAAAAAAAGAAGGGEKKIKKIALIGKGLTFDSGGYNVKRAETSIEMMKFDMSGAAAVLGAAAAVAAAAPIGCIEVHFLAAAAENMISQSAYRPGDIIQSSNGITIEVGNTDAEGRLTLADTLVYAEETLHADIIIDIATLTGACIVALGDTYAGLFSPDDQLAQQILQWYTL
;
A
#
# COMPACT_ATOMS: atom_id res chain seq x y z
N MET A 1 41.84 8.63 13.30
CA MET A 1 41.03 7.67 12.53
C MET A 1 40.83 8.29 11.17
N ASP A 2 41.32 7.63 10.13
CA ASP A 2 41.15 8.13 8.76
C ASP A 2 39.79 7.68 8.24
N PHE A 3 38.87 8.63 8.14
CA PHE A 3 37.53 8.39 7.64
C PHE A 3 37.52 8.47 6.11
N LYS A 4 37.26 7.35 5.44
CA LYS A 4 37.34 7.22 3.97
C LYS A 4 36.07 7.66 3.23
N GLY A 5 34.94 7.76 3.94
CA GLY A 5 33.68 8.22 3.35
C GLY A 5 32.88 7.15 2.61
N ASP A 6 33.24 5.87 2.73
CA ASP A 6 32.50 4.75 2.14
C ASP A 6 31.00 4.80 2.49
N ALA A 7 30.14 4.39 1.56
CA ALA A 7 28.68 4.47 1.77
C ALA A 7 28.23 3.68 3.01
N GLY A 8 27.52 4.36 3.92
CA GLY A 8 27.02 3.76 5.16
C GLY A 8 28.06 3.71 6.30
N SER A 9 29.32 4.09 6.04
CA SER A 9 30.32 4.24 7.11
C SER A 9 29.95 5.42 8.01
N CYS A 10 30.27 5.36 9.29
CA CYS A 10 30.08 6.50 10.20
C CYS A 10 31.18 6.59 11.25
N VAL A 11 31.47 7.82 11.67
CA VAL A 11 32.37 8.12 12.78
C VAL A 11 31.67 9.11 13.70
N CYS A 12 31.68 8.85 15.00
CA CYS A 12 31.14 9.75 16.01
C CYS A 12 32.24 10.10 17.00
N VAL A 13 32.58 11.39 17.11
CA VAL A 13 33.65 11.88 17.98
C VAL A 13 33.07 12.81 19.01
N ARG A 14 33.47 12.65 20.28
CA ARG A 14 33.17 13.62 21.33
C ARG A 14 34.05 14.86 21.15
N VAL A 15 33.42 16.03 21.01
CA VAL A 15 34.11 17.31 20.71
C VAL A 15 34.10 18.30 21.88
N SER A 16 33.61 17.90 23.06
CA SER A 16 33.57 18.77 24.24
C SER A 16 34.01 18.07 25.55
N SER A 17 34.36 18.90 26.54
CA SER A 17 34.82 18.54 27.87
C SER A 17 33.74 17.88 28.76
N TYR A 18 34.16 17.39 29.93
CA TYR A 18 33.40 16.45 30.78
C TYR A 18 31.95 16.86 31.10
N ASN A 19 31.68 18.14 31.36
CA ASN A 19 30.40 18.61 31.90
C ASN A 19 29.29 18.93 30.87
N ASN A 20 29.56 18.91 29.56
CA ASN A 20 28.54 19.11 28.54
C ASN A 20 28.91 18.36 27.25
N PRO A 21 28.70 17.02 27.17
CA PRO A 21 29.15 16.20 26.05
C PRO A 21 28.45 16.60 24.74
N ARG A 22 29.25 16.95 23.73
CA ARG A 22 28.85 17.22 22.36
C ARG A 22 29.53 16.20 21.47
N TYR A 23 28.78 15.71 20.50
CA TYR A 23 29.26 14.72 19.55
C TYR A 23 29.19 15.29 18.14
N LEU A 24 30.22 15.03 17.36
CA LEU A 24 30.24 15.27 15.92
C LEU A 24 30.18 13.90 15.23
N GLY A 25 29.07 13.64 14.54
CA GLY A 25 28.90 12.49 13.68
C GLY A 25 29.22 12.86 12.23
N ILE A 26 29.97 12.01 11.54
CA ILE A 26 30.21 12.08 10.10
C ILE A 26 29.72 10.76 9.50
N ILE A 27 28.93 10.82 8.43
CA ILE A 27 28.41 9.65 7.72
C ILE A 27 28.91 9.70 6.29
N GLY A 28 29.37 8.56 5.80
CA GLY A 28 29.98 8.37 4.50
C GLY A 28 28.88 8.06 3.51
N TYR A 29 28.89 8.79 2.40
CA TYR A 29 27.86 8.66 1.37
C TYR A 29 28.36 7.89 0.14
N GLY A 30 29.63 7.46 0.15
CA GLY A 30 30.31 6.86 -0.99
C GLY A 30 30.55 7.84 -2.14
N GLU A 31 31.05 7.31 -3.25
CA GLU A 31 31.21 8.06 -4.50
C GLU A 31 29.86 8.14 -5.24
N LYS A 32 29.28 9.35 -5.32
CA LYS A 32 28.08 9.62 -6.13
C LYS A 32 28.25 10.94 -6.88
N GLU A 33 28.01 10.92 -8.19
CA GLU A 33 28.13 12.09 -9.07
C GLU A 33 27.05 13.15 -8.81
N THR A 34 25.85 12.74 -8.39
CA THR A 34 24.78 13.63 -7.98
C THR A 34 24.07 13.07 -6.75
N ILE A 35 23.74 13.95 -5.81
CA ILE A 35 22.93 13.63 -4.64
C ILE A 35 21.81 14.66 -4.61
N ASP A 36 20.55 14.24 -4.70
CA ASP A 36 19.44 15.09 -4.23
C ASP A 36 19.43 15.06 -2.69
N SER A 37 20.45 15.70 -2.12
CA SER A 37 20.73 15.68 -0.69
C SER A 37 19.60 16.32 0.08
N ALA A 38 18.86 17.25 -0.52
CA ALA A 38 17.70 17.89 0.08
C ALA A 38 16.57 16.89 0.36
N ALA A 39 16.19 16.07 -0.62
CA ALA A 39 15.12 15.08 -0.46
C ALA A 39 15.53 13.92 0.45
N ALA A 40 16.75 13.38 0.26
CA ALA A 40 17.25 12.25 1.05
C ALA A 40 17.46 12.62 2.53
N VAL A 41 18.05 13.79 2.82
CA VAL A 41 18.23 14.28 4.19
C VAL A 41 16.89 14.65 4.82
N ALA A 42 15.96 15.24 4.06
CA ALA A 42 14.61 15.52 4.51
C ALA A 42 13.84 14.25 4.88
N ALA A 43 13.93 13.19 4.06
CA ALA A 43 13.30 11.90 4.31
C ALA A 43 13.89 11.23 5.56
N ALA A 44 15.22 11.20 5.69
CA ALA A 44 15.90 10.66 6.86
C ALA A 44 15.55 11.45 8.14
N ALA A 45 15.52 12.79 8.06
CA ALA A 45 15.12 13.66 9.16
C ALA A 45 13.66 13.44 9.56
N ALA A 46 12.75 13.33 8.60
CA ALA A 46 11.34 13.05 8.84
C ALA A 46 11.14 11.68 9.51
N ALA A 47 11.86 10.65 9.06
CA ALA A 47 11.84 9.33 9.67
C ALA A 47 12.34 9.38 11.13
N ALA A 48 13.43 10.09 11.40
CA ALA A 48 14.01 10.21 12.73
C ALA A 48 13.15 11.03 13.71
N ILE A 49 12.52 12.12 13.26
CA ILE A 49 11.66 12.97 14.10
C ILE A 49 10.38 12.23 14.50
N LYS A 50 9.94 11.26 13.70
CA LYS A 50 8.63 10.63 13.84
C LYS A 50 8.58 9.39 14.72
N GLU A 51 9.72 8.89 15.19
CA GLU A 51 9.77 7.91 16.29
C GLU A 51 9.36 8.51 17.65
N ARG A 52 8.87 9.75 17.67
CA ARG A 52 8.16 10.30 18.82
C ARG A 52 6.80 9.62 19.01
N PRO A 53 6.42 9.23 20.24
CA PRO A 53 5.07 8.75 20.57
C PRO A 53 3.95 9.80 20.40
N LYS A 54 4.28 11.02 19.92
CA LYS A 54 3.33 12.08 19.53
C LYS A 54 3.06 12.14 18.03
N ALA A 55 3.74 11.33 17.21
CA ALA A 55 3.34 11.13 15.82
C ALA A 55 1.89 10.62 15.79
N ARG A 56 1.05 11.13 14.85
CA ARG A 56 -0.37 10.78 14.68
C ARG A 56 -0.59 9.32 15.04
N SER A 57 -1.10 9.10 16.25
CA SER A 57 -1.32 7.77 16.77
C SER A 57 -2.80 7.51 16.68
N ILE A 58 -3.15 6.46 15.95
CA ILE A 58 -4.54 5.98 15.89
C ILE A 58 -4.91 5.30 17.22
N GLY A 59 -3.93 5.07 18.11
CA GLY A 59 -4.16 4.63 19.48
C GLY A 59 -4.68 3.19 19.61
N LEU A 60 -4.76 2.45 18.49
CA LEU A 60 -5.30 1.09 18.42
C LEU A 60 -4.54 0.09 19.29
N PHE A 61 -3.21 0.14 19.26
CA PHE A 61 -2.38 -0.76 20.03
C PHE A 61 -1.06 -0.07 20.39
N LYS A 62 -0.73 -0.06 21.69
CA LYS A 62 0.60 0.30 22.19
C LYS A 62 1.33 -1.00 22.51
N GLY A 63 2.33 -1.34 21.70
CA GLY A 63 3.16 -2.51 21.94
C GLY A 63 3.76 -2.52 23.35
N THR A 64 3.88 -3.70 23.94
CA THR A 64 4.44 -3.90 25.29
C THR A 64 5.95 -3.65 25.37
N ALA A 65 6.62 -3.37 24.26
CA ALA A 65 8.04 -2.96 24.20
C ALA A 65 8.32 -1.58 24.86
N SER A 66 7.32 -0.94 25.47
CA SER A 66 7.45 0.30 26.23
C SER A 66 7.66 0.09 27.75
N LYS A 67 7.88 -1.13 28.23
CA LYS A 67 8.35 -1.31 29.62
C LYS A 67 9.87 -1.50 29.59
N THR A 68 10.57 -0.51 30.14
CA THR A 68 11.98 -0.48 30.60
C THR A 68 13.12 0.10 29.76
N THR A 69 12.90 0.77 28.62
CA THR A 69 14.01 1.51 27.96
C THR A 69 13.66 2.99 27.78
N THR A 70 14.23 3.83 28.64
CA THR A 70 14.24 5.28 28.48
C THR A 70 15.20 5.64 27.35
N THR A 71 14.81 5.39 26.11
CA THR A 71 15.62 5.80 24.95
C THR A 71 15.66 7.33 24.92
N PRO A 72 16.85 7.96 24.94
CA PRO A 72 16.95 9.41 24.89
C PRO A 72 16.30 9.94 23.61
N GLN A 73 15.42 10.93 23.74
CA GLN A 73 14.69 11.50 22.60
C GLN A 73 15.39 12.75 22.08
N VAL A 74 15.51 12.85 20.76
CA VAL A 74 15.99 14.08 20.11
C VAL A 74 14.91 15.17 20.26
N GLU A 75 15.23 16.25 20.98
CA GLU A 75 14.29 17.35 21.23
C GLU A 75 14.16 18.30 20.03
N ARG A 76 15.27 18.53 19.33
CA ARG A 76 15.39 19.44 18.19
C ARG A 76 16.34 18.87 17.15
N LEU A 77 15.92 18.88 15.90
CA LEU A 77 16.78 18.62 14.74
C LEU A 77 16.89 19.90 13.91
N THR A 78 18.11 20.30 13.57
CA THR A 78 18.37 21.46 12.71
C THR A 78 19.12 20.98 11.49
N LEU A 79 18.55 21.22 10.31
CA LEU A 79 19.16 20.88 9.03
C LEU A 79 19.89 22.11 8.48
N PHE A 80 21.17 21.95 8.18
CA PHE A 80 21.96 22.94 7.46
C PHE A 80 22.01 22.52 5.99
N THR A 81 21.62 23.42 5.10
CA THR A 81 21.47 23.16 3.66
C THR A 81 21.92 24.38 2.85
N ILE A 82 22.31 24.15 1.60
CA ILE A 82 22.70 25.19 0.65
C ILE A 82 21.45 25.89 0.08
N ASP A 83 20.38 25.12 -0.18
CA ASP A 83 19.10 25.64 -0.67
C ASP A 83 18.00 25.42 0.37
N LYS A 84 17.80 26.45 1.19
CA LYS A 84 16.82 26.42 2.28
C LYS A 84 15.39 26.19 1.77
N GLU A 85 15.00 26.81 0.65
CA GLU A 85 13.62 26.73 0.16
C GLU A 85 13.31 25.34 -0.38
N ARG A 86 14.20 24.78 -1.20
CA ARG A 86 14.06 23.42 -1.73
C ARG A 86 14.04 22.39 -0.61
N THR A 87 14.96 22.48 0.36
CA THR A 87 14.98 21.55 1.50
C THR A 87 13.75 21.68 2.38
N GLN A 88 13.24 22.90 2.60
CA GLN A 88 12.02 23.10 3.39
C GLN A 88 10.81 22.42 2.72
N LYS A 89 10.61 22.62 1.41
CA LYS A 89 9.55 21.97 0.64
C LYS A 89 9.68 20.43 0.68
N ALA A 90 10.90 19.91 0.50
CA ALA A 90 11.17 18.48 0.58
C ALA A 90 10.90 17.91 1.98
N LEU A 91 11.28 18.62 3.04
CA LEU A 91 11.03 18.23 4.43
C LEU A 91 9.54 18.18 4.75
N GLU A 92 8.77 19.16 4.30
CA GLU A 92 7.31 19.15 4.50
C GLU A 92 6.65 17.98 3.79
N ALA A 93 7.05 17.67 2.55
CA ALA A 93 6.55 16.51 1.82
C ALA A 93 6.93 15.19 2.53
N ALA A 94 8.20 15.04 2.91
CA ALA A 94 8.71 13.87 3.61
C ALA A 94 8.01 13.64 4.97
N LEU A 95 7.76 14.71 5.74
CA LEU A 95 7.04 14.62 7.01
C LEU A 95 5.60 14.13 6.83
N ARG A 96 4.91 14.53 5.75
CA ARG A 96 3.55 14.04 5.41
C ARG A 96 3.56 12.56 5.04
N VAL A 97 4.50 12.12 4.21
CA VAL A 97 4.63 10.70 3.82
C VAL A 97 5.00 9.85 5.03
N ALA A 98 5.99 10.26 5.82
CA ALA A 98 6.31 9.60 7.09
C ALA A 98 5.08 9.59 8.03
N SER A 99 4.22 10.62 7.96
CA SER A 99 2.89 10.64 8.58
C SER A 99 2.08 9.40 8.29
N GLY A 100 1.79 9.20 7.01
CA GLY A 100 1.05 8.05 6.50
C GLY A 100 1.73 6.72 6.79
N VAL A 101 3.04 6.60 6.58
CA VAL A 101 3.79 5.34 6.82
C VAL A 101 3.68 4.87 8.26
N HIS A 102 3.75 5.79 9.24
CA HIS A 102 3.60 5.40 10.65
C HIS A 102 2.17 4.98 10.98
N ILE A 103 1.16 5.63 10.40
CA ILE A 103 -0.24 5.23 10.53
C ILE A 103 -0.40 3.80 10.02
N ALA A 104 0.12 3.52 8.82
CA ALA A 104 0.11 2.19 8.24
C ALA A 104 0.81 1.17 9.16
N ARG A 105 2.01 1.50 9.66
CA ARG A 105 2.75 0.63 10.61
C ARG A 105 1.99 0.39 11.91
N GLN A 106 1.29 1.38 12.45
CA GLN A 106 0.50 1.18 13.67
C GLN A 106 -0.66 0.21 13.43
N LEU A 107 -1.35 0.34 12.30
CA LEU A 107 -2.44 -0.55 11.93
C LEU A 107 -1.93 -1.98 11.70
N VAL A 108 -0.87 -2.14 10.90
CA VAL A 108 -0.26 -3.46 10.60
C VAL A 108 0.31 -4.15 11.84
N ASN A 109 0.93 -3.39 12.74
CA ASN A 109 1.53 -3.96 13.94
C ASN A 109 0.50 -4.33 15.00
N ALA A 110 -0.67 -3.68 15.00
CA ALA A 110 -1.76 -3.98 15.91
C ALA A 110 -2.23 -5.44 15.69
N PRO A 111 -2.26 -6.28 16.74
CA PRO A 111 -2.76 -7.64 16.62
C PRO A 111 -4.21 -7.67 16.12
N ALA A 112 -4.62 -8.77 15.47
CA ALA A 112 -5.96 -8.93 14.91
C ALA A 112 -7.11 -8.74 15.92
N ASN A 113 -6.89 -9.08 17.19
CA ASN A 113 -7.88 -8.83 18.25
C ASN A 113 -8.02 -7.35 18.65
N TYR A 114 -7.10 -6.48 18.21
CA TYR A 114 -7.17 -5.02 18.36
C TYR A 114 -7.53 -4.32 17.05
N CYS A 115 -6.96 -4.77 15.92
CA CYS A 115 -7.26 -4.29 14.58
C CYS A 115 -8.22 -5.27 13.89
N THR A 116 -9.52 -5.10 14.15
CA THR A 116 -10.64 -5.83 13.55
C THR A 116 -11.26 -4.99 12.43
N THR A 117 -12.24 -5.53 11.69
CA THR A 117 -12.95 -4.76 10.65
C THR A 117 -13.53 -3.45 11.22
N VAL A 118 -14.13 -3.52 12.42
CA VAL A 118 -14.74 -2.38 13.12
C VAL A 118 -13.70 -1.35 13.53
N THR A 119 -12.55 -1.75 14.07
CA THR A 119 -11.55 -0.79 14.54
C THR A 119 -10.71 -0.23 13.39
N LEU A 120 -10.55 -0.98 12.30
CA LEU A 120 -9.99 -0.47 11.04
C LEU A 120 -10.91 0.59 10.40
N ALA A 121 -12.23 0.37 10.38
CA ALA A 121 -13.19 1.38 9.93
C ALA A 121 -13.15 2.64 10.81
N LYS A 122 -13.12 2.50 12.14
CA LYS A 122 -12.95 3.63 13.08
C LYS A 122 -11.66 4.40 12.86
N ALA A 123 -10.58 3.71 12.50
CA ALA A 123 -9.32 4.36 12.13
C ALA A 123 -9.49 5.23 10.88
N ALA A 124 -10.19 4.71 9.86
CA ALA A 124 -10.51 5.47 8.65
C ALA A 124 -11.37 6.70 8.95
N GLU A 125 -12.41 6.56 9.80
CA GLU A 125 -13.23 7.70 10.26
C GLU A 125 -12.39 8.77 10.97
N ALA A 126 -11.46 8.36 11.84
CA ALA A 126 -10.57 9.27 12.54
C ALA A 126 -9.64 10.01 11.57
N ILE A 127 -9.07 9.30 10.60
CA ILE A 127 -8.23 9.88 9.54
C ILE A 127 -9.04 10.89 8.72
N ALA A 128 -10.27 10.54 8.34
CA ALA A 128 -11.13 11.41 7.57
C ALA A 128 -11.52 12.68 8.33
N LYS A 129 -11.91 12.54 9.61
CA LYS A 129 -12.24 13.67 10.48
C LYS A 129 -11.06 14.62 10.66
N GLU A 130 -9.86 14.08 10.88
CA GLU A 130 -8.65 14.91 11.03
C GLU A 130 -8.23 15.56 9.71
N GLY A 131 -8.37 14.85 8.60
CA GLY A 131 -7.99 15.31 7.26
C GLY A 131 -9.05 16.19 6.57
N GLY A 132 -10.26 16.30 7.12
CA GLY A 132 -11.39 16.94 6.45
C GLY A 132 -11.81 16.20 5.18
N LEU A 133 -11.67 14.87 5.14
CA LEU A 133 -12.12 14.01 4.06
C LEU A 133 -13.59 13.65 4.26
N GLU A 134 -14.31 13.42 3.17
CA GLU A 134 -15.59 12.72 3.25
C GLU A 134 -15.34 11.24 3.56
N CYS A 135 -16.20 10.64 4.39
CA CYS A 135 -16.08 9.28 4.88
C CYS A 135 -17.42 8.55 4.73
N ARG A 136 -17.39 7.42 4.05
CA ARG A 136 -18.52 6.49 3.93
C ARG A 136 -18.05 5.11 4.38
N ILE A 137 -18.74 4.55 5.35
CA ILE A 137 -18.50 3.18 5.83
C ILE A 137 -19.77 2.40 5.51
N LEU A 138 -19.73 1.53 4.50
CA LEU A 138 -20.89 0.73 4.14
C LEU A 138 -20.98 -0.48 5.08
N ASN A 139 -22.15 -0.68 5.65
CA ASN A 139 -22.48 -1.84 6.47
C ASN A 139 -22.81 -3.06 5.60
N LYS A 140 -23.09 -4.19 6.25
CA LYS A 140 -23.37 -5.45 5.57
C LYS A 140 -24.57 -5.35 4.63
N GLU A 141 -25.64 -4.69 5.06
CA GLU A 141 -26.87 -4.54 4.28
C GLU A 141 -26.62 -3.74 3.00
N GLU A 142 -25.89 -2.62 3.09
CA GLU A 142 -25.50 -1.81 1.94
C GLU A 142 -24.56 -2.59 0.98
N ILE A 143 -23.67 -3.42 1.53
CA ILE A 143 -22.78 -4.28 0.73
C ILE A 143 -23.59 -5.38 0.00
N GLU A 144 -24.61 -5.95 0.64
CA GLU A 144 -25.56 -6.90 0.03
C GLU A 144 -26.37 -6.26 -1.09
N GLU A 145 -26.84 -5.02 -0.90
CA GLU A 145 -27.55 -4.24 -1.93
C GLU A 145 -26.67 -3.94 -3.15
N LEU A 146 -25.36 -3.75 -2.96
CA LEU A 146 -24.39 -3.59 -4.04
C LEU A 146 -24.03 -4.92 -4.74
N GLY A 147 -24.57 -6.06 -4.27
CA GLY A 147 -24.34 -7.36 -4.88
C GLY A 147 -22.89 -7.86 -4.76
N MET A 148 -22.12 -7.39 -3.78
CA MET A 148 -20.69 -7.74 -3.59
C MET A 148 -20.51 -9.15 -3.02
N GLY A 149 -20.98 -10.16 -3.76
CA GLY A 149 -21.04 -11.55 -3.30
C GLY A 149 -19.67 -12.19 -3.07
N CYS A 150 -18.62 -11.74 -3.76
CA CYS A 150 -17.26 -12.26 -3.54
C CYS A 150 -16.69 -11.77 -2.21
N TYR A 151 -16.81 -10.48 -1.93
CA TYR A 151 -16.43 -9.88 -0.67
C TYR A 151 -17.25 -10.46 0.50
N LEU A 152 -18.57 -10.55 0.35
CA LEU A 152 -19.46 -11.11 1.37
C LEU A 152 -19.15 -12.58 1.67
N ALA A 153 -18.81 -13.39 0.66
CA ALA A 153 -18.45 -14.78 0.86
C ALA A 153 -17.23 -14.94 1.78
N VAL A 154 -16.19 -14.13 1.55
CA VAL A 154 -14.96 -14.13 2.38
C VAL A 154 -15.28 -13.74 3.83
N ALA A 155 -16.07 -12.68 4.03
CA ALA A 155 -16.37 -12.17 5.37
C ALA A 155 -17.33 -13.07 6.19
N LYS A 156 -18.04 -13.99 5.53
CA LYS A 156 -19.14 -14.79 6.11
C LYS A 156 -18.74 -15.62 7.33
N GLY A 157 -17.46 -15.98 7.44
CA GLY A 157 -16.93 -16.80 8.54
C GLY A 157 -16.61 -16.01 9.81
N SER A 158 -16.49 -14.69 9.74
CA SER A 158 -16.07 -13.87 10.88
C SER A 158 -17.21 -13.57 11.85
N MET A 159 -16.85 -13.33 13.11
CA MET A 159 -17.74 -12.74 14.11
C MET A 159 -17.88 -11.22 13.96
N TYR A 160 -16.94 -10.58 13.26
CA TYR A 160 -16.98 -9.15 12.96
C TYR A 160 -17.69 -8.93 11.62
N PRO A 161 -18.55 -7.90 11.51
CA PRO A 161 -19.26 -7.64 10.27
C PRO A 161 -18.28 -7.16 9.17
N PRO A 162 -18.57 -7.43 7.88
CA PRO A 162 -17.88 -6.76 6.79
C PRO A 162 -18.18 -5.27 6.83
N LEU A 163 -17.15 -4.44 6.64
CA LEU A 163 -17.28 -2.99 6.55
C LEU A 163 -16.48 -2.49 5.33
N PHE A 164 -17.16 -1.87 4.38
CA PHE A 164 -16.50 -1.30 3.21
C PHE A 164 -16.12 0.16 3.49
N ILE A 165 -14.81 0.44 3.52
CA ILE A 165 -14.26 1.75 3.83
C ILE A 165 -14.12 2.55 2.54
N HIS A 166 -14.68 3.75 2.50
CA HIS A 166 -14.54 4.68 1.39
C HIS A 166 -14.28 6.11 1.90
N LEU A 167 -13.03 6.57 1.78
CA LEU A 167 -12.67 7.96 2.04
C LEU A 167 -12.54 8.73 0.73
N ILE A 168 -12.96 9.99 0.71
CA ILE A 168 -12.92 10.84 -0.48
C ILE A 168 -12.18 12.13 -0.16
N TYR A 169 -11.10 12.37 -0.91
CA TYR A 169 -10.44 13.67 -1.00
C TYR A 169 -10.91 14.38 -2.26
N ARG A 170 -11.28 15.64 -2.14
CA ARG A 170 -11.55 16.52 -3.29
C ARG A 170 -10.70 17.76 -3.17
N SER A 171 -9.97 18.09 -4.23
CA SER A 171 -9.21 19.34 -4.27
C SER A 171 -10.15 20.55 -4.21
N LYS A 172 -9.73 21.60 -3.51
CA LYS A 172 -10.47 22.87 -3.42
C LYS A 172 -10.65 23.56 -4.77
N ASP A 173 -9.80 23.23 -5.74
CA ASP A 173 -9.84 23.79 -7.10
C ASP A 173 -10.85 23.09 -8.01
N CYS A 174 -11.52 22.04 -7.52
CA CYS A 174 -12.59 21.37 -8.24
C CYS A 174 -13.96 22.00 -7.98
N PRO A 175 -14.86 21.98 -8.98
CA PRO A 175 -16.26 22.35 -8.74
C PRO A 175 -16.87 21.47 -7.64
N PRO A 176 -17.81 22.03 -6.85
CA PRO A 176 -18.51 21.28 -5.82
C PRO A 176 -19.14 20.03 -6.45
N ALA A 177 -19.15 18.93 -5.70
CA ALA A 177 -19.78 17.70 -6.16
C ALA A 177 -21.23 18.03 -6.59
N ALA A 178 -21.60 17.72 -7.83
CA ALA A 178 -23.00 17.50 -8.12
C ALA A 178 -23.45 16.47 -7.09
N ALA A 179 -24.45 16.82 -6.26
CA ALA A 179 -24.90 16.00 -5.14
C ALA A 179 -24.89 14.53 -5.58
N ALA A 180 -23.98 13.74 -4.98
CA ALA A 180 -23.73 12.38 -5.41
C ALA A 180 -25.09 11.68 -5.50
N ALA A 181 -25.46 11.27 -6.72
CA ALA A 181 -26.61 10.42 -6.90
C ALA A 181 -26.45 9.28 -5.90
N ALA A 182 -27.49 9.04 -5.09
CA ALA A 182 -27.63 7.80 -4.37
C ALA A 182 -27.23 6.67 -5.31
N ALA A 183 -26.43 5.71 -4.81
CA ALA A 183 -26.00 4.56 -5.58
C ALA A 183 -27.17 4.10 -6.46
N PRO A 184 -27.00 3.99 -7.79
CA PRO A 184 -28.08 3.49 -8.61
C PRO A 184 -28.43 2.10 -8.07
N ALA A 185 -29.69 1.90 -7.69
CA ALA A 185 -30.23 0.59 -7.37
C ALA A 185 -29.97 -0.31 -8.58
N ALA A 186 -28.96 -1.16 -8.49
CA ALA A 186 -28.68 -2.14 -9.53
C ALA A 186 -29.78 -3.20 -9.50
N ALA A 187 -30.34 -3.42 -10.69
CA ALA A 187 -31.58 -4.15 -10.91
C ALA A 187 -31.52 -5.59 -10.36
N ALA A 188 -32.58 -5.96 -9.63
CA ALA A 188 -32.90 -7.34 -9.36
C ALA A 188 -33.09 -8.11 -10.68
N ALA A 189 -32.26 -9.12 -10.93
CA ALA A 189 -32.53 -10.17 -11.89
C ALA A 189 -32.26 -11.54 -11.25
N ALA A 190 -33.33 -12.18 -10.79
CA ALA A 190 -33.36 -13.62 -10.51
C ALA A 190 -33.19 -14.42 -11.83
N PRO A 191 -32.77 -15.69 -11.79
CA PRO A 191 -32.02 -16.32 -12.88
C PRO A 191 -32.93 -16.77 -14.03
N ALA A 192 -32.52 -16.47 -15.26
CA ALA A 192 -33.03 -17.11 -16.46
C ALA A 192 -32.00 -18.11 -16.99
N ALA A 193 -32.51 -19.27 -17.40
CA ALA A 193 -31.80 -20.47 -17.78
C ALA A 193 -30.78 -20.29 -18.94
N ALA A 194 -29.78 -21.20 -18.90
CA ALA A 194 -28.79 -21.57 -19.91
C ALA A 194 -28.94 -20.97 -21.33
N GLY A 195 -27.91 -20.21 -21.74
CA GLY A 195 -27.59 -19.88 -23.12
C GLY A 195 -26.08 -19.60 -23.24
N ALA A 196 -25.42 -20.22 -24.20
CA ALA A 196 -23.97 -20.27 -24.38
C ALA A 196 -23.27 -18.90 -24.51
N PRO A 197 -21.97 -18.78 -24.16
CA PRO A 197 -21.29 -17.48 -24.09
C PRO A 197 -20.75 -17.04 -25.45
N THR A 198 -20.85 -15.74 -25.72
CA THR A 198 -20.06 -15.04 -26.75
C THR A 198 -19.14 -14.01 -26.09
N THR A 199 -17.83 -14.25 -26.29
CA THR A 199 -16.68 -13.32 -26.30
C THR A 199 -16.34 -12.50 -25.04
N ALA A 200 -15.52 -13.15 -24.21
CA ALA A 200 -14.33 -12.71 -23.46
C ALA A 200 -13.99 -11.22 -23.29
N ALA A 201 -14.06 -10.75 -22.05
CA ALA A 201 -13.09 -9.83 -21.46
C ALA A 201 -11.96 -10.67 -20.83
N THR A 202 -10.72 -10.50 -21.29
CA THR A 202 -9.55 -11.21 -20.78
C THR A 202 -9.07 -10.56 -19.48
N ALA A 203 -9.54 -11.09 -18.35
CA ALA A 203 -8.84 -10.97 -17.08
C ALA A 203 -7.61 -11.89 -17.12
N ALA A 204 -6.41 -11.32 -17.19
CA ALA A 204 -5.16 -12.06 -17.11
C ALA A 204 -4.93 -12.53 -15.66
N ALA A 205 -5.58 -13.64 -15.28
CA ALA A 205 -5.17 -14.41 -14.13
C ALA A 205 -3.90 -15.19 -14.51
N ALA A 206 -2.75 -14.73 -14.04
CA ALA A 206 -1.51 -15.50 -14.10
C ALA A 206 -1.68 -16.78 -13.25
N ALA A 207 -1.88 -17.91 -13.94
CA ALA A 207 -1.89 -19.22 -13.33
C ALA A 207 -0.45 -19.65 -13.00
N ALA A 208 -0.07 -19.56 -11.73
CA ALA A 208 1.08 -20.30 -11.22
C ALA A 208 0.56 -21.66 -10.71
N GLY A 209 0.84 -22.73 -11.46
CA GLY A 209 0.51 -24.09 -11.10
C GLY A 209 1.30 -24.54 -9.87
N ALA A 210 0.59 -24.95 -8.82
CA ALA A 210 1.17 -25.65 -7.69
C ALA A 210 1.43 -27.12 -8.09
N ALA A 211 2.68 -27.48 -8.36
CA ALA A 211 3.09 -28.88 -8.50
C ALA A 211 3.43 -29.44 -7.11
N GLY A 212 2.69 -30.46 -6.69
CA GLY A 212 2.99 -31.25 -5.50
C GLY A 212 4.21 -32.16 -5.72
N GLY A 213 5.12 -32.18 -4.76
CA GLY A 213 6.25 -33.11 -4.70
C GLY A 213 6.12 -34.03 -3.50
N GLY A 214 5.78 -35.30 -3.76
CA GLY A 214 5.90 -36.40 -2.80
C GLY A 214 7.36 -36.84 -2.64
N GLY A 215 7.68 -37.36 -1.45
CA GLY A 215 9.03 -37.70 -1.03
C GLY A 215 9.68 -38.88 -1.77
N GLY A 216 10.99 -38.96 -1.58
CA GLY A 216 11.82 -40.09 -1.96
C GLY A 216 13.27 -39.82 -1.56
N ASP A 217 13.71 -40.46 -0.49
CA ASP A 217 15.10 -40.51 -0.03
C ASP A 217 16.04 -41.02 -1.13
N ARG A 218 17.24 -40.45 -1.22
CA ARG A 218 18.47 -41.13 -1.67
C ARG A 218 19.73 -40.35 -1.31
N GLU A 219 20.64 -41.07 -0.69
CA GLU A 219 21.99 -40.68 -0.27
C GLU A 219 23.00 -40.58 -1.43
N GLU A 220 24.07 -39.84 -1.12
CA GLU A 220 25.45 -39.88 -1.63
C GLU A 220 25.81 -39.44 -3.06
N GLY A 221 26.86 -38.60 -3.14
CA GLY A 221 27.62 -38.34 -4.36
C GLY A 221 28.38 -37.01 -4.38
N ASP A 222 29.44 -36.91 -3.57
CA ASP A 222 30.52 -35.94 -3.76
C ASP A 222 31.19 -36.16 -5.13
N GLN A 223 31.28 -35.11 -5.96
CA GLN A 223 32.37 -34.95 -6.92
C GLN A 223 32.45 -33.52 -7.46
N SER A 224 33.57 -32.90 -7.10
CA SER A 224 34.15 -31.68 -7.67
C SER A 224 34.38 -31.75 -9.19
N SER A 225 34.00 -30.69 -9.90
CA SER A 225 34.78 -30.19 -11.05
C SER A 225 34.35 -28.77 -11.42
N ASP A 226 35.25 -27.83 -11.16
CA ASP A 226 35.30 -26.49 -11.75
C ASP A 226 35.42 -26.60 -13.29
N PRO A 227 34.85 -25.67 -14.07
CA PRO A 227 35.74 -24.71 -14.71
C PRO A 227 35.16 -23.29 -14.88
N SER A 228 35.89 -22.31 -14.34
CA SER A 228 36.29 -21.04 -14.97
C SER A 228 35.33 -20.42 -15.99
N TYR A 229 34.60 -19.38 -15.58
CA TYR A 229 33.96 -18.45 -16.51
C TYR A 229 34.60 -17.06 -16.45
N ASN A 230 35.03 -16.64 -17.63
CA ASN A 230 35.79 -15.46 -18.00
C ASN A 230 34.96 -14.17 -17.83
N SER A 231 35.45 -13.21 -17.05
CA SER A 231 34.85 -11.88 -16.87
C SER A 231 35.30 -10.92 -17.97
N GLY A 232 34.61 -10.95 -19.11
CA GLY A 232 34.70 -9.92 -20.13
C GLY A 232 33.72 -8.78 -19.87
N SER A 233 34.21 -7.63 -19.42
CA SER A 233 33.50 -6.35 -19.53
C SER A 233 33.29 -5.96 -20.99
N PRO A 234 32.15 -5.33 -21.32
CA PRO A 234 32.14 -4.26 -22.29
C PRO A 234 31.67 -2.95 -21.63
N GLY A 235 32.54 -1.96 -21.67
CA GLY A 235 32.19 -0.58 -21.40
C GLY A 235 31.19 -0.06 -22.43
N GLY A 236 30.21 0.69 -21.95
CA GLY A 236 29.24 1.42 -22.74
C GLY A 236 28.75 2.61 -21.95
N THR A 237 29.44 3.73 -22.10
CA THR A 237 29.02 5.04 -21.59
C THR A 237 27.80 5.51 -22.39
N THR A 238 26.63 5.55 -21.76
CA THR A 238 25.54 6.43 -22.20
C THR A 238 25.18 7.33 -21.03
N ALA A 239 25.68 8.56 -21.11
CA ALA A 239 25.35 9.64 -20.19
C ALA A 239 23.82 9.78 -20.11
N ALA A 240 23.26 9.58 -18.93
CA ALA A 240 21.88 9.91 -18.64
C ALA A 240 21.72 11.43 -18.72
N ALA A 241 21.08 11.91 -19.79
CA ALA A 241 20.72 13.30 -19.91
C ALA A 241 19.71 13.66 -18.80
N THR A 242 20.13 14.56 -17.92
CA THR A 242 19.26 15.20 -16.93
C THR A 242 18.11 15.89 -17.67
N PRO A 243 16.83 15.67 -17.31
CA PRO A 243 15.76 16.48 -17.88
C PRO A 243 16.01 17.92 -17.40
N SER A 244 16.17 18.83 -18.37
CA SER A 244 16.29 20.25 -18.07
C SER A 244 15.02 20.73 -17.39
N ALA A 245 15.15 21.79 -16.59
CA ALA A 245 14.05 22.46 -15.88
C ALA A 245 12.86 22.88 -16.77
N ALA A 246 12.94 22.71 -18.10
CA ALA A 246 11.85 22.91 -19.04
C ALA A 246 10.80 21.77 -19.01
N ALA A 247 11.16 20.53 -18.65
CA ALA A 247 10.18 19.42 -18.59
C ALA A 247 9.23 19.54 -17.38
N ALA A 248 9.69 20.14 -16.28
CA ALA A 248 8.88 20.44 -15.10
C ALA A 248 7.97 21.68 -15.28
N ALA A 249 8.23 22.51 -16.30
CA ALA A 249 7.46 23.72 -16.59
C ALA A 249 6.39 23.50 -17.70
N ALA A 250 6.42 22.38 -18.42
CA ALA A 250 5.47 22.09 -19.50
C ALA A 250 4.05 21.69 -19.03
N ALA A 251 3.78 21.64 -17.72
CA ALA A 251 2.44 21.45 -17.16
C ALA A 251 1.75 22.76 -16.76
N ALA A 252 2.33 23.93 -17.08
CA ALA A 252 1.76 25.23 -16.77
C ALA A 252 1.63 26.08 -18.05
N GLY A 253 0.57 25.84 -18.84
CA GLY A 253 0.29 26.67 -20.00
C GLY A 253 -0.92 26.24 -20.81
N ALA A 254 -2.11 26.71 -20.41
CA ALA A 254 -3.16 27.20 -21.31
C ALA A 254 -4.39 27.62 -20.48
N ALA A 255 -4.52 28.92 -20.23
CA ALA A 255 -5.79 29.49 -19.79
C ALA A 255 -6.75 29.49 -21.00
N GLY A 256 -7.62 28.50 -21.06
CA GLY A 256 -8.78 28.43 -21.95
C GLY A 256 -10.01 28.07 -21.14
N GLY A 257 -11.09 28.85 -21.26
CA GLY A 257 -12.33 28.69 -20.51
C GLY A 257 -13.14 27.45 -20.93
N GLY A 258 -12.62 26.26 -20.62
CA GLY A 258 -13.33 24.99 -20.66
C GLY A 258 -13.61 24.48 -19.24
N GLU A 259 -14.71 23.76 -19.07
CA GLU A 259 -15.07 23.11 -17.81
C GLU A 259 -13.92 22.21 -17.34
N LYS A 260 -13.36 22.45 -16.13
CA LYS A 260 -12.26 21.65 -15.60
C LYS A 260 -12.77 20.24 -15.30
N LYS A 261 -12.46 19.27 -16.17
CA LYS A 261 -12.73 17.85 -15.93
C LYS A 261 -11.99 17.40 -14.67
N ILE A 262 -12.73 16.90 -13.68
CA ILE A 262 -12.15 16.31 -12.46
C ILE A 262 -11.49 14.99 -12.84
N LYS A 263 -10.20 14.82 -12.52
CA LYS A 263 -9.53 13.53 -12.65
C LYS A 263 -9.79 12.70 -11.38
N LYS A 264 -10.46 11.55 -11.52
CA LYS A 264 -10.80 10.63 -10.44
C LYS A 264 -9.77 9.51 -10.34
N ILE A 265 -9.23 9.31 -9.15
CA ILE A 265 -8.24 8.27 -8.85
C ILE A 265 -8.80 7.40 -7.72
N ALA A 266 -8.82 6.08 -7.90
CA ALA A 266 -9.15 5.13 -6.86
C ALA A 266 -7.89 4.40 -6.40
N LEU A 267 -7.59 4.50 -5.10
CA LEU A 267 -6.55 3.73 -4.42
C LEU A 267 -7.23 2.65 -3.57
N ILE A 268 -6.97 1.38 -3.88
CA ILE A 268 -7.63 0.23 -3.27
C ILE A 268 -6.62 -0.54 -2.42
N GLY A 269 -6.97 -0.87 -1.18
CA GLY A 269 -6.13 -1.65 -0.30
C GLY A 269 -6.79 -2.95 0.12
N LYS A 270 -6.09 -4.09 -0.04
CA LYS A 270 -6.51 -5.37 0.58
C LYS A 270 -6.67 -5.16 2.09
N GLY A 271 -7.84 -5.52 2.63
CA GLY A 271 -8.27 -5.19 3.99
C GLY A 271 -8.54 -6.39 4.89
N LEU A 272 -7.78 -7.49 4.77
CA LEU A 272 -7.99 -8.69 5.58
C LEU A 272 -7.36 -8.50 6.97
N THR A 273 -8.17 -8.26 7.99
CA THR A 273 -7.66 -7.95 9.34
C THR A 273 -7.03 -9.16 10.02
N PHE A 274 -7.44 -10.35 9.62
CA PHE A 274 -6.75 -11.60 9.87
C PHE A 274 -7.11 -12.59 8.78
N ASP A 275 -6.12 -13.36 8.35
CA ASP A 275 -6.29 -14.40 7.34
C ASP A 275 -5.85 -15.76 7.89
N SER A 276 -6.82 -16.58 8.27
CA SER A 276 -6.58 -17.97 8.66
C SER A 276 -6.40 -18.90 7.46
N GLY A 277 -6.72 -18.44 6.25
CA GLY A 277 -6.91 -19.23 5.04
C GLY A 277 -8.29 -19.87 4.89
N GLY A 278 -9.19 -19.70 5.87
CA GLY A 278 -10.50 -20.35 5.87
C GLY A 278 -10.39 -21.87 5.96
N TYR A 279 -11.24 -22.62 5.25
CA TYR A 279 -11.16 -24.08 5.24
C TYR A 279 -9.85 -24.63 4.65
N ASN A 280 -9.21 -23.89 3.73
CA ASN A 280 -7.82 -24.10 3.33
C ASN A 280 -6.84 -23.49 4.35
N VAL A 281 -6.94 -23.96 5.59
CA VAL A 281 -6.26 -23.36 6.73
C VAL A 281 -4.74 -23.25 6.54
N LYS A 282 -4.21 -22.07 6.82
CA LYS A 282 -2.76 -21.82 6.94
C LYS A 282 -2.19 -22.62 8.11
N ARG A 283 -0.96 -23.09 7.93
CA ARG A 283 -0.19 -23.79 8.97
C ARG A 283 0.96 -22.92 9.44
N ALA A 284 1.73 -23.40 10.42
CA ALA A 284 2.89 -22.67 10.92
C ALA A 284 3.92 -22.39 9.80
N GLU A 285 4.06 -23.32 8.86
CA GLU A 285 4.97 -23.19 7.72
C GLU A 285 4.52 -22.11 6.72
N THR A 286 3.26 -21.68 6.78
CA THR A 286 2.68 -20.62 5.95
C THR A 286 2.41 -19.34 6.76
N SER A 287 3.11 -19.16 7.89
CA SER A 287 3.15 -17.94 8.70
C SER A 287 1.80 -17.45 9.23
N ILE A 288 0.90 -18.36 9.64
CA ILE A 288 -0.43 -17.98 10.17
C ILE A 288 -0.35 -16.94 11.32
N GLU A 289 0.70 -16.99 12.14
CA GLU A 289 0.95 -16.07 13.26
C GLU A 289 1.21 -14.62 12.82
N MET A 290 1.66 -14.44 11.58
CA MET A 290 1.96 -13.13 11.02
C MET A 290 0.73 -12.46 10.40
N MET A 291 -0.33 -13.21 10.07
CA MET A 291 -1.45 -12.81 9.19
C MET A 291 -2.31 -11.64 9.66
N LYS A 292 -2.02 -11.05 10.82
CA LYS A 292 -2.50 -9.69 11.15
C LYS A 292 -2.04 -8.63 10.14
N PHE A 293 -0.94 -8.87 9.42
CA PHE A 293 -0.43 -7.95 8.40
C PHE A 293 -1.20 -8.01 7.08
N ASP A 294 -2.19 -8.88 6.93
CA ASP A 294 -2.88 -9.10 5.66
C ASP A 294 -3.86 -7.96 5.27
N MET A 295 -3.90 -6.92 6.10
CA MET A 295 -4.53 -5.63 5.85
C MET A 295 -3.51 -4.53 5.53
N SER A 296 -2.24 -4.87 5.25
CA SER A 296 -1.18 -3.88 4.94
C SER A 296 -1.50 -3.01 3.74
N GLY A 297 -2.25 -3.53 2.76
CA GLY A 297 -2.76 -2.77 1.62
C GLY A 297 -3.70 -1.65 2.08
N ALA A 298 -4.73 -1.99 2.85
CA ALA A 298 -5.65 -1.01 3.45
C ALA A 298 -4.91 -0.02 4.35
N ALA A 299 -3.94 -0.48 5.13
CA ALA A 299 -3.10 0.37 5.98
C ALA A 299 -2.33 1.42 5.18
N ALA A 300 -1.72 1.01 4.05
CA ALA A 300 -0.99 1.89 3.15
C ALA A 300 -1.92 2.92 2.49
N VAL A 301 -3.10 2.50 2.04
CA VAL A 301 -4.13 3.39 1.45
C VAL A 301 -4.65 4.41 2.46
N LEU A 302 -4.93 4.01 3.70
CA LEU A 302 -5.32 4.92 4.77
C LEU A 302 -4.18 5.87 5.18
N GLY A 303 -2.94 5.38 5.18
CA GLY A 303 -1.75 6.21 5.34
C GLY A 303 -1.61 7.26 4.23
N ALA A 304 -1.85 6.86 2.98
CA ALA A 304 -1.86 7.76 1.83
C ALA A 304 -2.97 8.81 1.95
N ALA A 305 -4.17 8.43 2.40
CA ALA A 305 -5.26 9.37 2.66
C ALA A 305 -4.84 10.47 3.65
N ALA A 306 -4.21 10.09 4.76
CA ALA A 306 -3.70 11.02 5.76
C ALA A 306 -2.60 11.96 5.22
N ALA A 307 -1.76 11.46 4.30
CA ALA A 307 -0.69 12.24 3.67
C ALA A 307 -1.22 13.21 2.61
N VAL A 308 -2.17 12.76 1.77
CA VAL A 308 -2.84 13.57 0.74
C VAL A 308 -3.70 14.66 1.36
N ALA A 309 -4.45 14.35 2.42
CA ALA A 309 -5.24 15.35 3.14
C ALA A 309 -4.39 16.52 3.71
N ALA A 310 -3.12 16.25 4.03
CA ALA A 310 -2.19 17.24 4.55
C ALA A 310 -1.40 17.98 3.43
N ALA A 311 -1.56 17.60 2.17
CA ALA A 311 -0.85 18.18 1.04
C ALA A 311 -1.54 19.47 0.54
N ALA A 312 -0.74 20.36 -0.06
CA ALA A 312 -1.28 21.48 -0.81
C ALA A 312 -2.09 20.96 -2.03
N PRO A 313 -3.13 21.66 -2.49
CA PRO A 313 -3.94 21.23 -3.63
C PRO A 313 -3.08 20.98 -4.87
N ILE A 314 -3.27 19.83 -5.51
CA ILE A 314 -2.58 19.48 -6.76
C ILE A 314 -3.64 19.46 -7.87
N GLY A 315 -3.91 20.63 -8.44
CA GLY A 315 -4.89 20.77 -9.52
C GLY A 315 -6.30 20.31 -9.10
N CYS A 316 -7.15 20.04 -10.09
CA CYS A 316 -8.49 19.51 -9.82
C CYS A 316 -8.51 17.98 -9.90
N ILE A 317 -8.32 17.34 -8.74
CA ILE A 317 -8.36 15.90 -8.55
C ILE A 317 -9.36 15.50 -7.47
N GLU A 318 -9.92 14.30 -7.63
CA GLU A 318 -10.72 13.59 -6.64
C GLU A 318 -10.08 12.22 -6.40
N VAL A 319 -9.76 11.90 -5.15
CA VAL A 319 -9.09 10.65 -4.78
C VAL A 319 -9.99 9.85 -3.85
N HIS A 320 -10.30 8.63 -4.24
CA HIS A 320 -11.09 7.67 -3.49
C HIS A 320 -10.15 6.64 -2.87
N PHE A 321 -10.19 6.51 -1.55
CA PHE A 321 -9.40 5.53 -0.79
C PHE A 321 -10.35 4.42 -0.33
N LEU A 322 -10.15 3.22 -0.85
CA LEU A 322 -11.09 2.11 -0.72
C LEU A 322 -10.45 0.93 -0.01
N ALA A 323 -11.20 0.27 0.87
CA ALA A 323 -10.82 -1.02 1.43
C ALA A 323 -12.05 -1.84 1.83
N ALA A 324 -12.19 -3.04 1.29
CA ALA A 324 -13.14 -4.04 1.76
C ALA A 324 -12.57 -4.72 3.02
N ALA A 325 -12.98 -4.27 4.21
CA ALA A 325 -12.47 -4.82 5.47
C ALA A 325 -13.21 -6.13 5.84
N ALA A 326 -12.48 -7.23 5.78
CA ALA A 326 -12.96 -8.57 6.12
C ALA A 326 -11.98 -9.28 7.07
N GLU A 327 -12.45 -10.40 7.63
CA GLU A 327 -11.60 -11.36 8.33
C GLU A 327 -11.93 -12.75 7.78
N ASN A 328 -10.90 -13.48 7.31
CA ASN A 328 -11.08 -14.79 6.69
C ASN A 328 -10.90 -15.89 7.74
N MET A 329 -12.03 -16.46 8.18
CA MET A 329 -12.09 -17.34 9.36
C MET A 329 -12.74 -18.69 9.05
N ILE A 330 -12.32 -19.71 9.81
CA ILE A 330 -13.01 -21.00 9.86
C ILE A 330 -14.24 -20.85 10.76
N SER A 331 -15.40 -21.18 10.20
CA SER A 331 -16.68 -21.16 10.91
C SER A 331 -17.68 -22.08 10.23
N GLN A 332 -18.73 -22.47 10.94
CA GLN A 332 -19.88 -23.14 10.35
C GLN A 332 -20.53 -22.33 9.21
N SER A 333 -20.38 -20.99 9.25
CA SER A 333 -20.94 -20.08 8.24
C SER A 333 -19.98 -19.77 7.10
N ALA A 334 -18.71 -20.16 7.20
CA ALA A 334 -17.69 -19.81 6.22
C ALA A 334 -18.00 -20.42 4.83
N TYR A 335 -17.67 -19.66 3.79
CA TYR A 335 -17.62 -20.17 2.42
C TYR A 335 -16.59 -21.30 2.28
N ARG A 336 -16.74 -22.13 1.25
CA ARG A 336 -16.04 -23.41 1.11
C ARG A 336 -15.33 -23.54 -0.23
N PRO A 337 -14.28 -24.38 -0.30
CA PRO A 337 -13.76 -24.85 -1.57
C PRO A 337 -14.87 -25.52 -2.39
N GLY A 338 -14.99 -25.17 -3.66
CA GLY A 338 -16.04 -25.60 -4.58
C GLY A 338 -17.32 -24.77 -4.52
N ASP A 339 -17.46 -23.79 -3.63
CA ASP A 339 -18.57 -22.84 -3.71
C ASP A 339 -18.45 -22.01 -5.00
N ILE A 340 -19.58 -21.80 -5.69
CA ILE A 340 -19.68 -20.87 -6.81
C ILE A 340 -20.31 -19.58 -6.28
N ILE A 341 -19.58 -18.48 -6.36
CA ILE A 341 -19.98 -17.16 -5.88
C ILE A 341 -20.12 -16.21 -7.06
N GLN A 342 -21.00 -15.21 -6.95
CA GLN A 342 -21.20 -14.20 -7.97
C GLN A 342 -20.64 -12.87 -7.49
N SER A 343 -19.83 -12.19 -8.30
CA SER A 343 -19.35 -10.82 -8.06
C SER A 343 -20.43 -9.79 -8.38
N SER A 344 -20.22 -8.54 -7.98
CA SER A 344 -21.15 -7.42 -8.20
C SER A 344 -21.43 -7.11 -9.67
N ASN A 345 -20.51 -7.44 -10.59
CA ASN A 345 -20.72 -7.34 -12.04
C ASN A 345 -21.33 -8.62 -12.67
N GLY A 346 -21.83 -9.55 -11.87
CA GLY A 346 -22.55 -10.74 -12.32
C GLY A 346 -21.68 -11.92 -12.78
N ILE A 347 -20.35 -11.79 -12.79
CA ILE A 347 -19.42 -12.89 -13.11
C ILE A 347 -19.49 -13.94 -11.99
N THR A 348 -19.52 -15.22 -12.37
CA THR A 348 -19.48 -16.33 -11.41
C THR A 348 -18.06 -16.88 -11.29
N ILE A 349 -17.65 -17.18 -10.05
CA ILE A 349 -16.31 -17.62 -9.68
C ILE A 349 -16.45 -18.90 -8.87
N GLU A 350 -15.79 -19.97 -9.32
CA GLU A 350 -15.60 -21.17 -8.52
C GLU A 350 -14.42 -20.96 -7.56
N VAL A 351 -14.67 -21.15 -6.26
CA VAL A 351 -13.66 -21.00 -5.22
C VAL A 351 -12.84 -22.28 -5.13
N GLY A 352 -11.70 -22.34 -5.83
CA GLY A 352 -10.79 -23.48 -5.70
C GLY A 352 -10.06 -23.54 -4.35
N ASN A 353 -9.82 -22.39 -3.70
CA ASN A 353 -9.06 -22.29 -2.46
C ASN A 353 -9.49 -21.04 -1.66
N THR A 354 -9.88 -21.22 -0.39
CA THR A 354 -10.32 -20.13 0.51
C THR A 354 -9.17 -19.29 1.08
N ASP A 355 -7.92 -19.70 0.86
CA ASP A 355 -6.67 -18.94 1.16
C ASP A 355 -6.26 -18.04 -0.01
N ALA A 356 -7.13 -17.95 -1.03
CA ALA A 356 -7.04 -16.98 -2.11
C ALA A 356 -8.14 -15.92 -1.99
N GLU A 357 -8.49 -15.54 -0.76
CA GLU A 357 -9.57 -14.62 -0.39
C GLU A 357 -9.31 -13.18 -0.86
N GLY A 358 -8.06 -12.73 -0.84
CA GLY A 358 -7.70 -11.35 -1.16
C GLY A 358 -8.19 -10.91 -2.53
N ARG A 359 -8.02 -11.75 -3.55
CA ARG A 359 -8.48 -11.44 -4.92
C ARG A 359 -10.01 -11.40 -5.04
N LEU A 360 -10.74 -12.12 -4.18
CA LEU A 360 -12.21 -12.09 -4.16
C LEU A 360 -12.72 -10.77 -3.58
N THR A 361 -12.14 -10.31 -2.46
CA THR A 361 -12.47 -9.01 -1.89
C THR A 361 -12.09 -7.85 -2.82
N LEU A 362 -10.95 -7.96 -3.50
CA LEU A 362 -10.50 -6.98 -4.49
C LEU A 362 -11.38 -6.95 -5.74
N ALA A 363 -11.89 -8.09 -6.22
CA ALA A 363 -12.75 -8.14 -7.40
C ALA A 363 -13.97 -7.21 -7.28
N ASP A 364 -14.76 -7.33 -6.20
CA ASP A 364 -15.91 -6.45 -5.99
C ASP A 364 -15.51 -4.98 -5.74
N THR A 365 -14.34 -4.76 -5.13
CA THR A 365 -13.83 -3.39 -4.89
C THR A 365 -13.37 -2.72 -6.18
N LEU A 366 -12.77 -3.47 -7.09
CA LEU A 366 -12.38 -3.01 -8.43
C LEU A 366 -13.61 -2.67 -9.27
N VAL A 367 -14.63 -3.54 -9.25
CA VAL A 367 -15.93 -3.27 -9.90
C VAL A 367 -16.56 -2.01 -9.33
N TYR A 368 -16.56 -1.82 -8.01
CA TYR A 368 -17.07 -0.58 -7.40
C TYR A 368 -16.31 0.66 -7.90
N ALA A 369 -14.98 0.60 -7.98
CA ALA A 369 -14.17 1.71 -8.46
C ALA A 369 -14.42 2.05 -9.94
N GLU A 370 -14.63 1.04 -10.79
CA GLU A 370 -14.87 1.21 -12.22
C GLU A 370 -16.33 1.61 -12.52
N GLU A 371 -17.30 0.82 -12.04
CA GLU A 371 -18.71 0.94 -12.43
C GLU A 371 -19.49 1.94 -11.58
N THR A 372 -19.14 2.11 -10.30
CA THR A 372 -19.84 3.07 -9.42
C THR A 372 -19.16 4.44 -9.39
N LEU A 373 -17.83 4.46 -9.28
CA LEU A 373 -17.09 5.72 -9.17
C LEU A 373 -16.69 6.31 -10.52
N HIS A 374 -16.59 5.47 -11.56
CA HIS A 374 -16.03 5.82 -12.86
C HIS A 374 -14.65 6.46 -12.71
N ALA A 375 -13.76 5.80 -11.97
CA ALA A 375 -12.40 6.27 -11.76
C ALA A 375 -11.61 6.27 -13.08
N ASP A 376 -10.84 7.34 -13.34
CA ASP A 376 -9.95 7.40 -14.52
C ASP A 376 -8.68 6.57 -14.30
N ILE A 377 -8.25 6.39 -13.05
CA ILE A 377 -7.10 5.59 -12.64
C ILE A 377 -7.50 4.74 -11.44
N ILE A 378 -7.20 3.44 -11.50
CA ILE A 378 -7.41 2.50 -10.38
C ILE A 378 -6.06 1.86 -10.07
N ILE A 379 -5.63 1.93 -8.81
CA ILE A 379 -4.40 1.31 -8.32
C ILE A 379 -4.77 0.53 -7.05
N ASP A 380 -4.62 -0.78 -7.08
CA ASP A 380 -4.69 -1.61 -5.88
C ASP A 380 -3.31 -1.94 -5.30
N ILE A 381 -3.25 -2.10 -3.99
CA ILE A 381 -2.07 -2.55 -3.25
C ILE A 381 -2.47 -3.64 -2.27
N ALA A 382 -1.77 -4.77 -2.30
CA ALA A 382 -2.18 -5.97 -1.58
C ALA A 382 -1.01 -6.89 -1.20
N THR A 383 -1.07 -7.44 0.01
CA THR A 383 -0.33 -8.64 0.42
C THR A 383 -0.96 -9.87 -0.23
N LEU A 384 -0.82 -9.99 -1.56
CA LEU A 384 -1.70 -10.87 -2.33
C LEU A 384 -1.17 -12.31 -2.49
N THR A 385 0.14 -12.49 -2.67
CA THR A 385 0.70 -13.81 -2.95
C THR A 385 2.06 -14.01 -2.29
N GLY A 386 2.29 -15.21 -1.73
CA GLY A 386 3.62 -15.64 -1.31
C GLY A 386 4.59 -15.80 -2.49
N ALA A 387 4.08 -16.04 -3.70
CA ALA A 387 4.89 -16.15 -4.91
C ALA A 387 5.68 -14.86 -5.23
N CYS A 388 5.13 -13.69 -4.89
CA CYS A 388 5.84 -12.43 -5.05
C CYS A 388 7.11 -12.37 -4.17
N ILE A 389 7.05 -12.92 -2.96
CA ILE A 389 8.20 -13.00 -2.04
C ILE A 389 9.25 -13.96 -2.62
N VAL A 390 8.83 -15.12 -3.15
CA VAL A 390 9.75 -16.06 -3.81
C VAL A 390 10.45 -15.43 -5.01
N ALA A 391 9.75 -14.61 -5.78
CA ALA A 391 10.28 -14.00 -7.00
C ALA A 391 11.18 -12.76 -6.76
N LEU A 392 10.80 -11.88 -5.83
CA LEU A 392 11.40 -10.54 -5.65
C LEU A 392 12.03 -10.31 -4.27
N GLY A 393 11.88 -11.27 -3.35
CA GLY A 393 12.34 -11.16 -1.97
C GLY A 393 11.58 -10.09 -1.17
N ASP A 394 12.20 -9.65 -0.07
CA ASP A 394 11.57 -8.72 0.89
C ASP A 394 11.86 -7.23 0.58
N THR A 395 12.56 -6.95 -0.53
CA THR A 395 13.03 -5.59 -0.86
C THR A 395 12.16 -4.90 -1.90
N TYR A 396 11.68 -5.64 -2.91
CA TYR A 396 10.92 -5.09 -4.03
C TYR A 396 9.49 -5.65 -4.07
N ALA A 397 8.52 -4.76 -4.25
CA ALA A 397 7.14 -5.16 -4.52
C ALA A 397 6.95 -5.48 -6.01
N GLY A 398 6.04 -6.42 -6.31
CA GLY A 398 5.61 -6.68 -7.68
C GLY A 398 4.66 -5.61 -8.20
N LEU A 399 4.79 -5.25 -9.48
CA LEU A 399 3.90 -4.33 -10.19
C LEU A 399 3.34 -5.02 -11.44
N PHE A 400 2.02 -5.00 -11.58
CA PHE A 400 1.31 -5.52 -12.74
C PHE A 400 0.35 -4.45 -13.24
N SER A 401 0.27 -4.26 -14.55
CA SER A 401 -0.62 -3.27 -15.16
C SER A 401 -0.93 -3.68 -16.60
N PRO A 402 -2.18 -3.50 -17.08
CA PRO A 402 -2.49 -3.58 -18.50
C PRO A 402 -2.10 -2.28 -19.26
N ASP A 403 -1.70 -1.23 -18.54
CA ASP A 403 -1.26 0.06 -19.10
C ASP A 403 0.23 0.28 -18.80
N ASP A 404 1.06 0.19 -19.84
CA ASP A 404 2.51 0.39 -19.77
C ASP A 404 2.90 1.83 -19.39
N GLN A 405 2.11 2.83 -19.80
CA GLN A 405 2.40 4.23 -19.46
C GLN A 405 2.19 4.48 -17.98
N LEU A 406 1.07 3.99 -17.44
CA LEU A 406 0.80 4.08 -16.00
C LEU A 406 1.87 3.31 -15.20
N ALA A 407 2.27 2.12 -15.65
CA ALA A 407 3.33 1.35 -15.01
C ALA A 407 4.67 2.11 -14.96
N GLN A 408 5.07 2.72 -16.09
CA GLN A 408 6.29 3.53 -16.15
C GLN A 408 6.22 4.77 -15.23
N GLN A 409 5.06 5.43 -15.14
CA GLN A 409 4.85 6.56 -14.22
C GLN A 409 5.03 6.13 -12.76
N ILE A 410 4.47 4.98 -12.36
CA ILE A 410 4.63 4.43 -11.01
C ILE A 410 6.09 4.10 -10.72
N LEU A 411 6.80 3.47 -11.67
CA LEU A 411 8.22 3.15 -11.51
C LEU A 411 9.11 4.40 -11.37
N GLN A 412 8.79 5.48 -12.08
CA GLN A 412 9.50 6.76 -11.93
C GLN A 412 9.32 7.35 -10.52
N TRP A 413 8.12 7.24 -9.94
CA TRP A 413 7.87 7.71 -8.57
C TRP A 413 8.62 6.92 -7.51
N TYR A 414 8.93 5.64 -7.76
CA TYR A 414 9.76 4.83 -6.86
C TYR A 414 11.23 5.27 -6.84
N THR A 415 11.73 5.83 -7.94
CA THR A 415 13.12 6.29 -8.07
C THR A 415 13.39 7.71 -7.55
N LEU A 416 12.33 8.45 -7.17
CA LEU A 416 12.37 9.78 -6.55
C LEU A 416 12.34 9.67 -5.02
#